data_AF-X1PWY0-F1
#
_entry.id   AF-X1PWY0-F1
#
_cell.length_a   1.000
_cell.length_b   1.000
_cell.length_c   1.000
_cell.angle_alpha   90.00
_cell.angle_beta   90.00
_cell.angle_gamma   90.00
#
_symmetry.space_group_name_H-M   'P 1'
#
loop_
_entity.id
_entity.type
_entity.pdbx_description
1 polymer ?
#
loop_
_entity_poly.entity_id
_entity_poly.type
_entity_poly.pdbx_seq_one_letter_code
_entity_poly.pdbx_strand_id
1 'polypeptide(L)'
;PDLAKTFKKIANGGRDAFYKGEIAEAIVACSQENGGLITKQDLSDHTSTWVTPISTNYRGYDIYECPPNSQGLVALLALNILEGYDLQALRHNSSGYLHLLIEAAKLAFADANRYVADPDFVDIPLKDLLSKSYAEKRRRLMNKNKARQAVETGIPDNGGIPFTWR
;
A
#
# COMPACT_ATOMS: atom_id res chain seq x y z
N PRO A 1 13.96 17.99 28.62
CA PRO A 1 13.52 16.74 27.95
C PRO A 1 14.44 16.38 26.76
N ASP A 2 14.72 15.09 26.56
CA ASP A 2 15.75 14.63 25.61
C ASP A 2 15.33 14.76 24.14
N LEU A 3 14.05 14.57 23.82
CA LEU A 3 13.54 14.81 22.46
C LEU A 3 13.81 16.25 21.99
N ALA A 4 13.74 17.24 22.89
CA ALA A 4 14.05 18.62 22.55
C ALA A 4 15.54 18.82 22.23
N LYS A 5 16.46 18.07 22.86
CA LYS A 5 17.89 18.10 22.51
C LYS A 5 18.11 17.47 21.14
N THR A 6 17.45 16.35 20.86
CA THR A 6 17.47 15.68 19.55
C THR A 6 17.00 16.62 18.44
N PHE A 7 15.86 17.31 18.62
CA PHE A 7 15.38 18.28 17.64
C PHE A 7 16.31 19.48 17.46
N LYS A 8 16.98 19.97 18.51
CA LYS A 8 18.02 21.01 18.38
C LYS A 8 19.22 20.53 17.55
N LYS A 9 19.67 19.29 17.74
CA LYS A 9 20.75 18.70 16.94
C LYS A 9 20.35 18.59 15.46
N ILE A 10 19.13 18.13 15.17
CA ILE A 10 18.60 18.05 13.80
C ILE A 10 18.44 19.44 13.18
N ALA A 11 17.93 20.43 13.93
CA ALA A 11 17.80 21.80 13.44
C ALA A 11 19.15 22.41 13.03
N ASN A 12 20.22 22.09 13.77
CA ASN A 12 21.56 22.64 13.50
C ASN A 12 22.37 21.84 12.47
N GLY A 13 22.23 20.51 12.45
CA GLY A 13 23.04 19.60 11.61
C GLY A 13 22.25 18.88 10.52
N GLY A 14 20.98 19.24 10.32
CA GLY A 14 20.10 18.68 9.30
C GLY A 14 19.97 17.15 9.39
N ARG A 15 19.83 16.52 8.22
CA ARG A 15 19.73 15.06 8.07
C ARG A 15 20.93 14.33 8.66
N ASP A 16 22.14 14.83 8.42
CA ASP A 16 23.37 14.14 8.83
C ASP A 16 23.50 14.04 10.35
N ALA A 17 22.94 15.00 11.11
CA ALA A 17 22.85 14.88 12.57
C ALA A 17 22.05 13.65 13.02
N PHE A 18 21.02 13.25 12.28
CA PHE A 18 20.21 12.07 12.57
C PHE A 18 20.85 10.77 12.07
N TYR A 19 21.33 10.74 10.83
CA TYR A 19 21.73 9.51 10.14
C TYR A 19 23.23 9.17 10.26
N LYS A 20 24.07 10.13 10.66
CA LYS A 20 25.54 9.92 10.74
C LYS A 20 26.17 10.35 12.07
N GLY A 21 25.53 11.27 12.80
CA GLY A 21 26.04 11.85 14.05
C GLY A 21 25.68 11.05 15.31
N GLU A 22 25.77 11.73 16.46
CA GLU A 22 25.51 11.13 17.78
C GLU A 22 24.11 10.49 17.93
N ILE A 23 23.12 10.96 17.17
CA ILE A 23 21.78 10.35 17.17
C ILE A 23 21.83 8.96 16.54
N ALA A 24 22.53 8.78 15.41
CA ALA A 24 22.72 7.49 14.77
C ALA A 24 23.46 6.51 15.68
N GLU A 25 24.50 6.99 16.38
CA GLU A 25 25.26 6.19 17.34
C GLU A 25 24.38 5.71 18.50
N ALA A 26 23.53 6.58 19.03
CA ALA A 26 22.58 6.22 20.08
C ALA A 26 21.54 5.19 19.59
N ILE A 27 21.06 5.31 18.34
CA ILE A 27 20.15 4.33 17.73
C ILE A 27 20.83 2.96 17.61
N VAL A 28 22.07 2.91 17.10
CA VAL A 28 22.83 1.67 16.91
C VAL A 28 23.13 1.01 18.26
N ALA A 29 23.58 1.77 19.25
CA ALA A 29 23.84 1.26 20.59
C ALA A 29 22.57 0.62 21.19
N CYS A 30 21.45 1.33 21.14
CA CYS A 30 20.15 0.81 21.60
C CYS A 30 19.73 -0.45 20.82
N SER A 31 19.92 -0.47 19.49
CA SER A 31 19.61 -1.64 18.67
C SER A 31 20.43 -2.85 19.13
N GLN A 32 21.75 -2.70 19.27
CA GLN A 32 22.66 -3.78 19.66
C GLN A 32 22.40 -4.28 21.08
N GLU A 33 22.15 -3.38 22.04
CA GLU A 33 21.78 -3.74 23.41
C GLU A 33 20.52 -4.62 23.48
N ASN A 34 19.63 -4.52 22.48
CA ASN A 34 18.39 -5.28 22.38
C ASN A 34 18.45 -6.41 21.32
N GLY A 35 19.64 -6.77 20.84
CA GLY A 35 19.82 -7.85 19.85
C GLY A 35 19.37 -7.53 18.43
N GLY A 36 19.22 -6.24 18.09
CA GLY A 36 18.90 -5.76 16.76
C GLY A 36 20.10 -5.75 15.81
N LEU A 37 19.82 -5.52 14.52
CA LEU A 37 20.79 -5.64 13.42
C LEU A 37 21.18 -4.31 12.76
N ILE A 38 20.57 -3.19 13.19
CA ILE A 38 20.80 -1.88 12.55
C ILE A 38 22.24 -1.44 12.81
N THR A 39 22.97 -1.17 11.73
CA THR A 39 24.34 -0.65 11.77
C THR A 39 24.36 0.84 11.47
N LYS A 40 25.52 1.47 11.75
CA LYS A 40 25.75 2.87 11.36
C LYS A 40 25.74 3.03 9.83
N GLN A 41 26.16 2.00 9.10
CA GLN A 41 26.16 1.99 7.63
C GLN A 41 24.73 1.99 7.07
N ASP A 42 23.82 1.20 7.66
CA ASP A 42 22.41 1.19 7.25
C ASP A 42 21.77 2.58 7.36
N LEU A 43 22.08 3.29 8.45
CA LEU A 43 21.61 4.66 8.66
C LEU A 43 22.27 5.64 7.69
N SER A 44 23.58 5.54 7.45
CA SER A 44 24.27 6.47 6.53
C SER A 44 23.82 6.32 5.08
N ASP A 45 23.51 5.09 4.68
CA ASP A 45 23.14 4.74 3.30
C ASP A 45 21.65 4.91 3.03
N HIS A 46 20.83 5.00 4.08
CA HIS A 46 19.40 5.22 3.95
C HIS A 46 19.10 6.50 3.18
N THR A 47 18.33 6.39 2.09
CA THR A 47 17.81 7.53 1.32
C THR A 47 16.30 7.44 1.19
N SER A 48 15.66 8.57 0.90
CA SER A 48 14.23 8.62 0.58
C SER A 48 14.05 8.68 -0.93
N THR A 49 13.07 7.95 -1.46
CA THR A 49 12.78 7.89 -2.88
C THR A 49 11.62 8.82 -3.25
N TRP A 50 11.76 9.53 -4.36
CA TRP A 50 10.62 10.18 -5.01
C TRP A 50 9.92 9.15 -5.88
N VAL A 51 8.61 9.04 -5.74
CA VAL A 51 7.81 8.05 -6.44
C VAL A 51 6.76 8.73 -7.31
N THR A 52 6.42 8.10 -8.44
CA THR A 52 5.25 8.50 -9.23
C THR A 52 4.01 7.85 -8.60
N PRO A 53 2.98 8.63 -8.22
CA PRO A 53 1.78 8.06 -7.61
C PRO A 53 1.03 7.16 -8.61
N ILE A 54 0.44 6.09 -8.10
CA ILE A 54 -0.56 5.33 -8.84
C ILE A 54 -1.90 6.03 -8.72
N SER A 55 -2.77 5.85 -9.71
CA SER A 55 -4.08 6.49 -9.66
C SER A 55 -5.15 5.68 -10.37
N THR A 56 -6.41 6.05 -10.07
CA THR A 56 -7.55 5.65 -10.87
C THR A 56 -8.58 6.77 -10.91
N ASN A 57 -9.35 6.86 -11.99
CA ASN A 57 -10.50 7.74 -12.04
C ASN A 57 -11.68 7.05 -11.35
N TYR A 58 -12.34 7.71 -10.41
CA TYR A 58 -13.56 7.23 -9.77
C TYR A 58 -14.64 8.30 -9.94
N ARG A 59 -15.61 8.04 -10.82
CA ARG A 59 -16.77 8.93 -11.05
C ARG A 59 -16.38 10.38 -11.37
N GLY A 60 -15.35 10.57 -12.21
CA GLY A 60 -14.91 11.90 -12.66
C GLY A 60 -13.82 12.53 -11.80
N TYR A 61 -13.37 11.88 -10.73
CA TYR A 61 -12.27 12.33 -9.88
C TYR A 61 -11.06 11.41 -10.02
N ASP A 62 -9.87 11.97 -10.19
CA ASP A 62 -8.63 11.20 -10.12
C ASP A 62 -8.20 11.04 -8.67
N ILE A 63 -8.12 9.79 -8.23
CA ILE A 63 -7.68 9.41 -6.88
C ILE A 63 -6.24 8.91 -6.98
N TYR A 64 -5.34 9.56 -6.25
CA TYR A 64 -3.92 9.26 -6.22
C TYR A 64 -3.52 8.58 -4.92
N GLU A 65 -2.69 7.57 -5.02
CA GLU A 65 -2.15 6.81 -3.89
C GLU A 65 -0.65 6.54 -4.09
N CYS A 66 0.04 6.27 -2.98
CA CYS A 66 1.43 5.82 -3.05
C CYS A 66 1.51 4.45 -3.76
N PRO A 67 2.49 4.25 -4.67
CA PRO A 67 2.70 2.95 -5.30
C PRO A 67 3.19 1.90 -4.27
N PRO A 68 3.22 0.62 -4.64
CA PRO A 68 4.00 -0.38 -3.91
C PRO A 68 5.43 0.11 -3.65
N ASN A 69 6.04 -0.20 -2.51
CA ASN A 69 5.61 -1.16 -1.48
C ASN A 69 4.51 -0.68 -0.49
N SER A 70 3.91 0.49 -0.71
CA SER A 70 2.74 0.94 0.06
C SER A 70 1.47 0.11 -0.25
N GLN A 71 0.52 0.13 0.69
CA GLN A 71 -0.78 -0.54 0.58
C GLN A 71 -1.88 0.33 -0.06
N GLY A 72 -1.54 1.53 -0.57
CA GLY A 72 -2.49 2.44 -1.24
C GLY A 72 -3.23 1.80 -2.43
N LEU A 73 -2.63 0.79 -3.07
CA LEU A 73 -3.25 0.00 -4.14
C LEU A 73 -4.61 -0.59 -3.72
N VAL A 74 -4.78 -0.99 -2.45
CA VAL A 74 -6.05 -1.54 -1.93
C VAL A 74 -7.21 -0.57 -2.15
N ALA A 75 -7.01 0.72 -1.86
CA ALA A 75 -8.05 1.72 -1.98
C ALA A 75 -8.48 1.88 -3.44
N LEU A 76 -7.52 1.97 -4.37
CA LEU A 76 -7.81 2.13 -5.80
C LEU A 76 -8.53 0.90 -6.38
N LEU A 77 -8.11 -0.31 -6.00
CA LEU A 77 -8.78 -1.55 -6.41
C LEU A 77 -10.23 -1.60 -5.90
N ALA A 78 -10.44 -1.29 -4.62
CA ALA A 78 -11.77 -1.29 -4.03
C ALA A 78 -12.69 -0.25 -4.69
N LEU A 79 -12.20 0.97 -4.96
CA LEU A 79 -12.94 2.01 -5.67
C LEU A 79 -13.32 1.57 -7.08
N ASN A 80 -12.40 0.96 -7.82
CA ASN A 80 -12.68 0.43 -9.15
C ASN A 80 -13.77 -0.65 -9.13
N ILE A 81 -13.76 -1.54 -8.14
CA ILE A 81 -14.83 -2.53 -7.96
C ILE A 81 -16.16 -1.84 -7.64
N LEU A 82 -16.16 -0.88 -6.72
CA LEU A 82 -17.35 -0.17 -6.25
C LEU A 82 -17.98 0.76 -7.28
N GLU A 83 -17.24 1.18 -8.29
CA GLU A 83 -17.72 2.11 -9.33
C GLU A 83 -18.95 1.58 -10.08
N GLY A 84 -19.10 0.25 -10.18
CA GLY A 84 -20.26 -0.39 -10.80
C GLY A 84 -21.53 -0.45 -9.94
N TYR A 85 -21.53 0.12 -8.73
CA TYR A 85 -22.68 0.14 -7.83
C TYR A 85 -23.11 1.56 -7.50
N ASP A 86 -24.42 1.81 -7.43
CA ASP A 86 -24.94 3.07 -6.89
C ASP A 86 -24.96 3.02 -5.36
N LEU A 87 -23.85 3.48 -4.75
CA LEU A 87 -23.73 3.55 -3.29
C LEU A 87 -24.60 4.63 -2.67
N GLN A 88 -24.92 5.69 -3.43
CA GLN A 88 -25.75 6.80 -2.94
C GLN A 88 -27.20 6.33 -2.70
N ALA A 89 -27.72 5.49 -3.61
CA ALA A 89 -29.05 4.90 -3.49
C ALA A 89 -29.20 3.96 -2.27
N LEU A 90 -28.11 3.36 -1.77
CA LEU A 90 -28.16 2.39 -0.67
C LEU A 90 -28.28 3.02 0.72
N ARG A 91 -28.23 4.36 0.85
CA ARG A 91 -28.09 5.10 2.12
C ARG A 91 -26.77 4.78 2.83
N HIS A 92 -26.05 5.82 3.25
CA HIS A 92 -24.81 5.67 4.00
C HIS A 92 -24.99 4.78 5.23
N ASN A 93 -24.04 3.86 5.45
CA ASN A 93 -24.01 2.89 6.56
C ASN A 93 -25.22 1.95 6.68
N SER A 94 -26.03 1.79 5.62
CA SER A 94 -26.97 0.67 5.58
C SER A 94 -26.22 -0.67 5.48
N SER A 95 -26.92 -1.77 5.78
CA SER A 95 -26.36 -3.11 5.62
C SER A 95 -25.90 -3.39 4.19
N GLY A 96 -26.69 -3.01 3.18
CA GLY A 96 -26.35 -3.16 1.77
C GLY A 96 -25.13 -2.33 1.36
N TYR A 97 -25.03 -1.10 1.86
CA TYR A 97 -23.87 -0.23 1.65
C TYR A 97 -22.60 -0.85 2.24
N LEU A 98 -22.63 -1.22 3.52
CA LEU A 98 -21.49 -1.81 4.22
C LEU A 98 -21.09 -3.16 3.60
N HIS A 99 -22.06 -3.98 3.21
CA HIS A 99 -21.81 -5.25 2.54
C HIS A 99 -20.97 -5.07 1.26
N LEU A 100 -21.33 -4.10 0.40
CA LEU A 100 -20.56 -3.84 -0.81
C LEU A 100 -19.15 -3.35 -0.49
N LEU A 101 -18.99 -2.44 0.49
CA LEU A 101 -17.66 -1.96 0.89
C LEU A 101 -16.78 -3.09 1.42
N ILE A 102 -17.33 -3.94 2.30
CA ILE A 102 -16.61 -5.06 2.91
C ILE A 102 -16.19 -6.07 1.83
N GLU A 103 -17.08 -6.46 0.94
CA GLU A 103 -16.77 -7.45 -0.10
C GLU A 103 -15.77 -6.91 -1.13
N ALA A 104 -15.87 -5.63 -1.51
CA ALA A 104 -14.88 -4.99 -2.37
C ALA A 104 -13.50 -4.89 -1.69
N ALA A 105 -13.46 -4.51 -0.41
CA ALA A 105 -12.24 -4.45 0.37
C ALA A 105 -11.58 -5.83 0.49
N LYS A 106 -12.34 -6.89 0.77
CA LYS A 106 -11.78 -8.26 0.82
C LYS A 106 -11.10 -8.66 -0.49
N LEU A 107 -11.73 -8.38 -1.63
CA LEU A 107 -11.15 -8.67 -2.95
C LEU A 107 -9.89 -7.86 -3.22
N ALA A 108 -9.90 -6.57 -2.88
CA ALA A 108 -8.75 -5.69 -3.02
C ALA A 108 -7.57 -6.12 -2.12
N PHE A 109 -7.84 -6.49 -0.86
CA PHE A 109 -6.82 -7.01 0.04
C PHE A 109 -6.25 -8.36 -0.43
N ALA A 110 -7.09 -9.26 -0.97
CA ALA A 110 -6.60 -10.52 -1.52
C ALA A 110 -5.63 -10.32 -2.69
N ASP A 111 -5.84 -9.28 -3.50
CA ASP A 111 -4.93 -8.92 -4.60
C ASP A 111 -3.68 -8.21 -4.06
N ALA A 112 -3.85 -7.23 -3.16
CA ALA A 112 -2.71 -6.52 -2.58
C ALA A 112 -1.77 -7.44 -1.78
N ASN A 113 -2.31 -8.38 -1.01
CA ASN A 113 -1.50 -9.37 -0.27
C ASN A 113 -0.66 -10.25 -1.20
N ARG A 114 -1.07 -10.40 -2.47
CA ARG A 114 -0.33 -11.17 -3.46
C ARG A 114 0.71 -10.33 -4.19
N TYR A 115 0.35 -9.09 -4.56
CA TYR A 115 1.06 -8.31 -5.55
C TYR A 115 1.82 -7.10 -4.98
N VAL A 116 1.47 -6.60 -3.80
CA VAL A 116 2.23 -5.52 -3.16
C VAL A 116 3.55 -6.08 -2.67
N ALA A 117 4.62 -5.62 -3.31
CA ALA A 117 6.00 -5.93 -2.99
C ALA A 117 6.88 -4.70 -3.27
N ASP A 118 8.17 -4.81 -3.02
CA ASP A 118 9.13 -3.81 -3.44
C ASP A 118 9.32 -3.87 -4.98
N PRO A 119 9.00 -2.81 -5.74
CA PRO A 119 9.10 -2.79 -7.19
C PRO A 119 10.54 -2.90 -7.71
N ASP A 120 11.55 -2.64 -6.87
CA ASP A 120 12.95 -2.83 -7.25
C ASP A 120 13.31 -4.33 -7.35
N PHE A 121 12.51 -5.21 -6.73
CA PHE A 121 12.76 -6.65 -6.66
C PHE A 121 11.77 -7.50 -7.45
N VAL A 122 10.56 -6.99 -7.70
CA VAL A 122 9.48 -7.75 -8.34
C VAL A 122 8.71 -6.88 -9.34
N ASP A 123 8.42 -7.44 -10.51
CA ASP A 123 7.55 -6.81 -11.50
C ASP A 123 6.07 -6.93 -11.10
N ILE A 124 5.45 -5.79 -10.77
CA ILE A 124 4.05 -5.72 -10.34
C ILE A 124 3.16 -5.28 -11.52
N PRO A 125 2.12 -6.06 -11.90
CA PRO A 125 1.26 -5.74 -13.06
C PRO A 125 0.22 -4.64 -12.74
N LEU A 126 0.69 -3.46 -12.31
CA LEU A 126 -0.15 -2.36 -11.82
C LEU A 126 -1.20 -1.89 -12.84
N LYS A 127 -0.81 -1.78 -14.11
CA LYS A 127 -1.71 -1.33 -15.19
C LYS A 127 -2.91 -2.26 -15.35
N ASP A 128 -2.69 -3.57 -15.29
CA ASP A 128 -3.76 -4.55 -15.45
C ASP A 128 -4.61 -4.64 -14.18
N LEU A 129 -3.98 -4.62 -13.00
CA LEU A 129 -4.67 -4.61 -11.70
C LEU A 129 -5.61 -3.40 -11.57
N LEU A 130 -5.17 -2.21 -12.02
CA LEU A 130 -5.97 -0.98 -11.97
C LEU A 130 -6.93 -0.81 -13.16
N SER A 131 -6.99 -1.78 -14.08
CA SER A 131 -7.87 -1.70 -15.25
C SER A 131 -9.34 -1.88 -14.87
N LYS A 132 -10.23 -1.17 -15.56
CA LYS A 132 -11.69 -1.30 -15.37
C LYS A 132 -12.21 -2.68 -15.76
N SER A 133 -11.59 -3.33 -16.75
CA SER A 133 -11.90 -4.71 -17.15
C SER A 133 -11.58 -5.71 -16.04
N TYR A 134 -10.43 -5.56 -15.36
CA TYR A 134 -10.10 -6.40 -14.21
C TYR A 134 -11.06 -6.17 -13.04
N ALA A 135 -11.38 -4.91 -12.74
CA ALA A 135 -12.34 -4.58 -11.70
C ALA A 135 -13.72 -5.20 -11.93
N GLU A 136 -14.20 -5.24 -13.19
CA GLU A 136 -15.44 -5.93 -13.56
C GLU A 136 -15.37 -7.44 -13.30
N LYS A 137 -14.22 -8.10 -13.58
CA LYS A 137 -14.04 -9.53 -13.23
C LYS A 137 -14.12 -9.75 -11.72
N ARG A 138 -13.49 -8.89 -10.93
CA ARG A 138 -13.54 -8.98 -9.47
C ARG A 138 -14.96 -8.73 -8.96
N ARG A 139 -15.66 -7.75 -9.52
CA ARG A 139 -17.07 -7.42 -9.19
C ARG A 139 -18.03 -8.58 -9.40
N ARG A 140 -17.87 -9.38 -10.46
CA ARG A 140 -18.70 -10.57 -10.75
C ARG A 140 -18.64 -11.63 -9.64
N LEU A 141 -17.62 -11.56 -8.80
CA LEU A 141 -17.46 -12.47 -7.68
C LEU A 141 -18.26 -12.06 -6.43
N MET A 142 -18.83 -10.84 -6.42
CA MET A 142 -19.60 -10.33 -5.29
C MET A 142 -21.05 -10.79 -5.38
N ASN A 143 -21.58 -11.33 -4.27
CA ASN A 143 -22.99 -11.65 -4.11
C ASN A 143 -23.63 -10.65 -3.14
N LYS A 144 -24.67 -9.92 -3.57
CA LYS A 144 -25.34 -8.89 -2.75
C LYS A 144 -26.01 -9.43 -1.48
N ASN A 145 -26.33 -10.73 -1.45
CA ASN A 145 -27.10 -11.37 -0.38
C ASN A 145 -26.27 -12.38 0.43
N LYS A 146 -24.98 -12.58 0.11
CA LYS A 146 -24.12 -13.56 0.78
C LYS A 146 -22.68 -13.08 0.82
N ALA A 147 -22.14 -12.94 2.03
CA ALA A 147 -20.74 -12.63 2.24
C ALA A 147 -19.83 -13.80 1.84
N ARG A 148 -18.68 -13.50 1.26
CA ARG A 148 -17.64 -14.50 0.99
C ARG A 148 -16.89 -14.85 2.28
N GLN A 149 -16.73 -16.14 2.52
CA GLN A 149 -15.92 -16.68 3.62
C GLN A 149 -14.44 -16.77 3.23
N ALA A 150 -14.15 -17.20 2.00
CA ALA A 150 -12.81 -17.24 1.44
C ALA A 150 -12.72 -16.35 0.19
N VAL A 151 -11.64 -15.59 0.09
CA VAL A 151 -11.38 -14.67 -1.02
C VAL A 151 -10.02 -15.00 -1.61
N GLU A 152 -10.04 -15.48 -2.84
CA GLU A 152 -8.85 -15.82 -3.61
C GLU A 152 -8.36 -14.58 -4.36
N THR A 153 -7.05 -14.50 -4.53
CA THR A 153 -6.42 -13.52 -5.39
C THR A 153 -6.87 -13.72 -6.84
N GLY A 154 -7.15 -12.63 -7.55
CA GLY A 154 -7.38 -12.68 -8.99
C GLY A 154 -6.08 -12.75 -9.80
N ILE A 155 -6.21 -13.07 -11.08
CA ILE A 155 -5.11 -13.09 -12.05
C ILE A 155 -5.44 -12.04 -13.12
N PRO A 156 -4.64 -10.96 -13.27
CA PRO A 156 -4.84 -9.98 -14.32
C PRO A 156 -4.53 -10.55 -15.72
N ASP A 157 -5.16 -9.99 -16.76
CA ASP A 157 -5.15 -10.53 -18.13
C ASP A 157 -3.76 -10.72 -18.75
N ASN A 158 -2.85 -9.77 -18.53
CA ASN A 158 -1.46 -9.85 -19.03
C ASN A 158 -0.47 -10.22 -17.91
N GLY A 159 -0.96 -10.66 -16.75
CA GLY A 159 -0.14 -11.04 -15.61
C GLY A 159 0.53 -12.39 -15.86
N GLY A 160 1.79 -12.33 -16.30
CA GLY A 160 2.69 -13.48 -16.38
C GLY A 160 2.79 -14.26 -15.06
N ILE A 161 3.25 -15.51 -15.20
CA ILE A 161 3.58 -16.45 -14.13
C ILE A 161 4.22 -15.75 -12.91
N PRO A 162 3.83 -16.13 -11.68
CA PRO A 162 4.26 -15.43 -10.49
C PRO A 162 5.73 -15.71 -10.19
N PHE A 163 6.50 -14.63 -10.03
CA PHE A 163 7.90 -14.58 -9.56
C PHE A 163 8.94 -15.20 -10.49
N THR A 164 9.54 -14.37 -11.33
CA THR A 164 10.98 -14.46 -11.59
C THR A 164 11.64 -13.38 -10.73
N TRP A 165 12.37 -13.79 -9.69
CA TRP A 165 13.28 -12.89 -8.97
C TRP A 165 14.29 -12.34 -9.99
N ARG A 166 14.48 -11.02 -10.00
CA ARG A 166 15.54 -10.40 -10.80
C ARG A 166 16.91 -10.62 -10.15
#